data_AF-A0A932W5N2-F1
#
_entry.id   AF-A0A932W5N2-F1
#
_cell.length_a   1.000
_cell.length_b   1.000
_cell.length_c   1.000
_cell.angle_alpha   90.00
_cell.angle_beta   90.00
_cell.angle_gamma   90.00
#
_symmetry.space_group_name_H-M   'P 1'
#
loop_
_entity.id
_entity.type
_entity.pdbx_description
1 polymer ?
#
loop_
_entity_poly.entity_id
_entity_poly.type
_entity_poly.pdbx_seq_one_letter_code
_entity_poly.pdbx_strand_id
1 'polypeptide(L)'
;MNLRSVPGSRFWITLGAVAVLATGAGATLGSGSGAGPVGPDVHAGHTEPPRLAAATEPPPIRVAGPAGRTIVCPRGAVPAVHLTDAVFEPPLAGGTMFAAGSYRITLRGVITNGTTMPITVRAVDLTVGGTRWRSAMGAPRTVTADTSVPIRVEGAYLSPRRGHADLRAALAWQWRDPALRSCGTAGLIEDD
;
A
#
# COMPACT_ATOMS: atom_id res chain seq x y z
N MET A 1 57.04 -2.20 -13.23
CA MET A 1 56.15 -1.92 -14.38
C MET A 1 54.98 -1.10 -13.88
N ASN A 2 54.76 0.05 -14.52
CA ASN A 2 53.84 1.12 -14.14
C ASN A 2 52.37 0.70 -14.28
N LEU A 3 51.58 0.86 -13.22
CA LEU A 3 50.12 0.93 -13.32
C LEU A 3 49.73 2.40 -13.53
N ARG A 4 49.39 2.73 -14.78
CA ARG A 4 48.83 4.02 -15.17
C ARG A 4 47.38 4.14 -14.72
N SER A 5 47.07 5.29 -14.13
CA SER A 5 45.73 5.85 -13.99
C SER A 5 45.14 6.20 -15.37
N VAL A 6 43.85 5.93 -15.57
CA VAL A 6 42.98 6.63 -16.54
C VAL A 6 41.64 6.94 -15.86
N PRO A 7 41.11 8.17 -15.97
CA PRO A 7 39.95 8.66 -15.24
C PRO A 7 38.65 8.63 -16.05
N GLY A 8 37.52 8.72 -15.33
CA GLY A 8 36.34 9.49 -15.73
C GLY A 8 35.38 8.85 -16.73
N SER A 9 34.18 8.47 -16.26
CA SER A 9 32.97 8.46 -17.08
C SER A 9 31.75 8.67 -16.17
N ARG A 10 31.30 9.93 -16.10
CA ARG A 10 30.01 10.32 -15.53
C ARG A 10 28.93 9.86 -16.51
N PHE A 11 28.15 8.84 -16.16
CA PHE A 11 26.91 8.52 -16.85
C PHE A 11 25.73 8.84 -15.94
N TRP A 12 25.01 9.90 -16.31
CA TRP A 12 23.66 10.19 -15.84
C TRP A 12 22.69 9.30 -16.61
N ILE A 13 21.88 8.49 -15.94
CA ILE A 13 20.74 7.81 -16.56
C ILE A 13 19.52 7.89 -15.61
N THR A 14 18.66 8.84 -15.95
CA THR A 14 17.19 8.88 -15.85
C THR A 14 16.48 7.88 -14.92
N LEU A 15 15.89 8.42 -13.84
CA LEU A 15 14.81 7.83 -13.07
C LEU A 15 13.57 7.65 -13.97
N GLY A 16 13.29 6.42 -14.41
CA GLY A 16 12.03 6.05 -15.03
C GLY A 16 10.98 5.77 -13.95
N ALA A 17 10.07 6.71 -13.71
CA ALA A 17 8.90 6.50 -12.87
C ALA A 17 7.92 5.57 -13.60
N VAL A 18 7.60 4.43 -12.99
CA VAL A 18 6.54 3.54 -13.48
C VAL A 18 5.20 4.05 -12.93
N ALA A 19 4.31 4.47 -13.82
CA ALA A 19 2.95 4.86 -13.48
C ALA A 19 2.08 3.62 -13.22
N VAL A 20 1.43 3.58 -12.06
CA VAL A 20 0.41 2.57 -11.74
C VAL A 20 -0.94 3.05 -12.25
N LEU A 21 -1.51 2.31 -13.20
CA LEU A 21 -2.86 2.51 -13.72
C LEU A 21 -3.91 2.17 -12.64
N ALA A 22 -4.63 3.18 -12.16
CA ALA A 22 -5.84 3.01 -11.38
C ALA A 22 -7.04 2.88 -12.33
N THR A 23 -7.61 1.68 -12.44
CA THR A 23 -8.93 1.48 -13.06
C THR A 23 -10.02 2.00 -12.13
N GLY A 24 -10.36 3.27 -12.28
CA GLY A 24 -11.60 3.85 -11.77
C GLY A 24 -12.68 3.75 -12.85
N ALA A 25 -13.73 2.97 -12.60
CA ALA A 25 -14.93 2.98 -13.41
C ALA A 25 -15.72 4.28 -13.12
N GLY A 26 -15.40 5.34 -13.86
CA GLY A 26 -16.17 6.58 -13.88
C GLY A 26 -17.10 6.59 -15.09
N ALA A 27 -18.41 6.52 -14.84
CA ALA A 27 -19.44 6.62 -15.86
C ALA A 27 -19.41 8.00 -16.53
N THR A 28 -19.30 8.03 -17.86
CA THR A 28 -19.46 9.22 -18.68
C THR A 28 -20.95 9.40 -19.02
N LEU A 29 -21.58 10.42 -18.43
CA LEU A 29 -22.83 10.95 -18.96
C LEU A 29 -22.52 12.28 -19.64
N GLY A 30 -22.79 12.31 -20.95
CA GLY A 30 -22.56 13.43 -21.82
C GLY A 30 -23.42 14.65 -21.47
N SER A 31 -22.97 15.82 -21.91
CA SER A 31 -23.81 17.01 -21.93
C SER A 31 -23.55 17.74 -23.24
N GLY A 32 -24.57 17.71 -24.10
CA GLY A 32 -24.61 18.43 -25.35
C GLY A 32 -24.70 19.92 -25.12
N SER A 33 -24.02 20.67 -25.99
CA SER A 33 -24.07 22.12 -26.04
C SER A 33 -25.35 22.57 -26.74
N GLY A 34 -26.20 23.32 -26.04
CA GLY A 34 -27.29 24.09 -26.61
C GLY A 34 -27.21 25.53 -26.11
N ALA A 35 -27.02 26.47 -27.03
CA ALA A 35 -26.84 27.90 -26.74
C ALA A 35 -28.13 28.70 -27.02
N GLY A 36 -28.42 29.65 -26.12
CA GLY A 36 -29.21 30.87 -26.35
C GLY A 36 -30.56 30.94 -25.62
N PRO A 37 -31.15 32.13 -25.41
CA PRO A 37 -30.56 33.46 -25.19
C PRO A 37 -31.12 34.19 -23.93
N VAL A 38 -30.57 35.37 -23.69
CA VAL A 38 -30.72 36.39 -22.62
C VAL A 38 -32.16 36.69 -22.16
N GLY A 39 -32.36 36.84 -20.84
CA GLY A 39 -33.52 37.44 -20.16
C GLY A 39 -33.17 37.90 -18.73
N PRO A 40 -33.89 38.90 -18.16
CA PRO A 40 -33.33 39.89 -17.22
C PRO A 40 -33.27 39.46 -15.75
N ASP A 41 -32.46 40.20 -14.99
CA ASP A 41 -32.20 40.09 -13.55
C ASP A 41 -33.39 39.65 -12.70
N VAL A 42 -33.39 38.38 -12.34
CA VAL A 42 -34.13 37.87 -11.18
C VAL A 42 -33.13 37.73 -10.05
N HIS A 43 -33.37 38.42 -8.93
CA HIS A 43 -32.66 38.21 -7.67
C HIS A 43 -32.76 36.73 -7.27
N ALA A 44 -31.80 35.92 -7.73
CA ALA A 44 -31.65 34.53 -7.35
C ALA A 44 -31.10 34.52 -5.93
N GLY A 45 -32.01 34.55 -4.95
CA GLY A 45 -31.70 34.18 -3.59
C GLY A 45 -30.90 32.89 -3.64
N HIS A 46 -29.65 32.95 -3.22
CA HIS A 46 -28.79 31.78 -3.09
C HIS A 46 -29.44 30.87 -2.06
N THR A 47 -30.24 29.93 -2.54
CA THR A 47 -30.74 28.85 -1.69
C THR A 47 -29.54 27.95 -1.53
N GLU A 48 -28.83 28.09 -0.40
CA GLU A 48 -27.74 27.19 -0.03
C GLU A 48 -28.27 25.76 -0.22
N PRO A 49 -27.62 24.91 -1.04
CA PRO A 49 -28.09 23.56 -1.26
C PRO A 49 -28.23 22.88 0.11
N PRO A 50 -29.31 22.12 0.36
CA PRO A 50 -29.51 21.47 1.64
C PRO A 50 -28.25 20.68 1.96
N ARG A 51 -27.55 21.09 3.03
CA ARG A 51 -26.37 20.37 3.51
C ARG A 51 -26.82 18.93 3.75
N LEU A 52 -26.24 18.01 2.98
CA LEU A 52 -26.39 16.58 3.25
C LEU A 52 -26.06 16.39 4.73
N ALA A 53 -27.03 15.85 5.48
CA ALA A 53 -26.80 15.52 6.88
C ALA A 53 -25.53 14.67 6.94
N ALA A 54 -24.58 15.08 7.78
CA ALA A 54 -23.38 14.29 8.00
C ALA A 54 -23.84 12.87 8.35
N ALA A 55 -23.38 11.88 7.57
CA ALA A 55 -23.70 10.49 7.82
C ALA A 55 -23.35 10.20 9.28
N THR A 56 -24.34 9.73 10.05
CA THR A 56 -24.12 9.38 11.46
C THR A 56 -23.08 8.27 11.48
N GLU A 57 -21.96 8.52 12.16
CA GLU A 57 -20.88 7.55 12.23
C GLU A 57 -21.41 6.24 12.84
N PRO A 58 -21.18 5.08 12.22
CA PRO A 58 -21.72 3.83 12.72
C PRO A 58 -21.24 3.58 14.16
N PRO A 59 -22.12 3.03 15.02
CA PRO A 59 -21.80 2.81 16.42
C PRO A 59 -20.61 1.86 16.55
N PRO A 60 -19.79 2.02 17.61
CA PRO A 60 -18.62 1.18 17.81
C PRO A 60 -19.01 -0.28 18.05
N ILE A 61 -18.31 -1.19 17.38
CA ILE A 61 -18.46 -2.64 17.57
C ILE A 61 -17.95 -3.02 18.96
N ARG A 62 -18.72 -3.83 19.67
CA ARG A 62 -18.40 -4.30 21.02
C ARG A 62 -18.42 -5.82 21.06
N VAL A 63 -17.39 -6.41 21.65
CA VAL A 63 -17.28 -7.85 21.83
C VAL A 63 -17.10 -8.21 23.30
N ALA A 64 -17.56 -9.41 23.67
CA ALA A 64 -17.28 -9.96 24.99
C ALA A 64 -15.79 -10.29 25.10
N GLY A 65 -15.13 -9.69 26.08
CA GLY A 65 -13.73 -9.92 26.38
C GLY A 65 -13.52 -10.96 27.48
N PRO A 66 -12.25 -11.28 27.76
CA PRO A 66 -11.90 -12.12 28.91
C PRO A 66 -12.50 -11.57 30.21
N ALA A 67 -13.02 -12.47 31.06
CA ALA A 67 -13.67 -12.13 32.33
C ALA A 67 -14.95 -11.27 32.21
N GLY A 68 -15.68 -11.36 31.09
CA GLY A 68 -16.97 -10.68 30.92
C GLY A 68 -16.89 -9.18 30.69
N ARG A 69 -15.69 -8.63 30.53
CA ARG A 69 -15.51 -7.20 30.19
C ARG A 69 -15.97 -6.92 28.76
N THR A 70 -16.62 -5.79 28.53
CA THR A 70 -16.92 -5.34 27.16
C THR A 70 -15.68 -4.70 26.55
N ILE A 71 -15.30 -5.15 25.36
CA ILE A 71 -14.19 -4.57 24.59
C ILE A 71 -14.77 -3.81 23.41
N VAL A 72 -14.33 -2.57 23.22
CA VAL A 72 -14.65 -1.76 22.03
C VAL A 72 -13.61 -2.04 20.96
N CYS A 73 -14.04 -2.52 19.80
CA CYS A 73 -13.13 -2.89 18.74
C CYS A 73 -12.63 -1.67 17.95
N PRO A 74 -11.35 -1.69 17.51
CA PRO A 74 -10.81 -0.62 16.68
C PRO A 74 -11.57 -0.50 15.36
N ARG A 75 -11.66 0.72 14.86
CA ARG A 75 -12.30 1.02 13.57
C ARG A 75 -11.24 1.38 12.53
N GLY A 76 -11.63 1.43 11.27
CA GLY A 76 -10.80 1.91 10.16
C GLY A 76 -10.38 0.83 9.17
N ALA A 77 -9.46 1.16 8.29
CA ALA A 77 -9.03 0.27 7.22
C ALA A 77 -8.02 -0.77 7.70
N VAL A 78 -8.16 -2.01 7.20
CA VAL A 78 -7.23 -3.11 7.52
C VAL A 78 -5.80 -2.71 7.18
N PRO A 79 -4.85 -2.87 8.10
CA PRO A 79 -3.45 -2.63 7.84
C PRO A 79 -2.92 -3.43 6.67
N ALA A 80 -2.15 -2.76 5.82
CA ALA A 80 -1.65 -3.32 4.58
C ALA A 80 -0.20 -2.90 4.32
N VAL A 81 0.45 -3.64 3.43
CA VAL A 81 1.76 -3.28 2.89
C VAL A 81 1.62 -3.01 1.40
N HIS A 82 2.21 -1.92 0.94
CA HIS A 82 2.23 -1.54 -0.46
C HIS A 82 3.67 -1.34 -0.92
N LEU A 83 4.08 -2.08 -1.95
CA LEU A 83 5.36 -1.89 -2.60
C LEU A 83 5.24 -0.74 -3.60
N THR A 84 6.22 0.18 -3.57
CA THR A 84 6.23 1.38 -4.41
C THR A 84 7.38 1.38 -5.41
N ASP A 85 8.44 0.64 -5.14
CA ASP A 85 9.62 0.57 -6.00
C ASP A 85 10.35 -0.77 -5.84
N ALA A 86 11.02 -1.18 -6.92
CA ALA A 86 11.80 -2.41 -6.99
C ALA A 86 13.04 -2.23 -7.88
N VAL A 87 14.21 -2.49 -7.30
CA VAL A 87 15.50 -2.47 -8.00
C VAL A 87 16.06 -3.89 -8.05
N PHE A 88 16.52 -4.29 -9.23
CA PHE A 88 17.07 -5.61 -9.50
C PHE A 88 18.50 -5.48 -10.02
N GLU A 89 19.41 -6.24 -9.44
CA GLU A 89 20.82 -6.30 -9.83
C GLU A 89 21.22 -7.77 -10.06
N PRO A 90 21.48 -8.21 -11.30
CA PRO A 90 21.47 -7.40 -12.53
C PRO A 90 20.07 -6.92 -12.93
N PRO A 91 19.96 -5.91 -13.82
CA PRO A 91 18.68 -5.48 -14.35
C PRO A 91 17.90 -6.61 -15.03
N LEU A 92 16.58 -6.52 -14.98
CA LEU A 92 15.69 -7.47 -15.64
C LEU A 92 15.81 -7.36 -17.17
N ALA A 93 15.80 -8.50 -17.85
CA ALA A 93 15.76 -8.56 -19.30
C ALA A 93 14.45 -7.95 -19.81
N GLY A 94 14.56 -6.95 -20.69
CA GLY A 94 13.40 -6.19 -21.18
C GLY A 94 12.63 -5.46 -20.07
N GLY A 95 13.26 -5.23 -18.91
CA GLY A 95 12.68 -4.51 -17.78
C GLY A 95 11.70 -5.31 -16.90
N THR A 96 11.32 -6.54 -17.29
CA THR A 96 10.26 -7.30 -16.59
C THR A 96 10.57 -8.78 -16.40
N MET A 97 11.59 -9.32 -17.06
CA MET A 97 11.92 -10.75 -16.99
C MET A 97 13.23 -11.01 -16.26
N PHE A 98 13.21 -11.95 -15.33
CA PHE A 98 14.43 -12.60 -14.85
C PHE A 98 15.01 -13.48 -15.97
N ALA A 99 16.34 -13.49 -16.08
CA ALA A 99 17.08 -14.60 -16.66
C ALA A 99 17.35 -15.66 -15.58
N ALA A 100 17.90 -16.81 -15.96
CA ALA A 100 18.44 -17.74 -14.96
C ALA A 100 19.69 -17.13 -14.31
N GLY A 101 19.79 -17.19 -12.98
CA GLY A 101 20.93 -16.67 -12.24
C GLY A 101 20.55 -15.96 -10.95
N SER A 102 21.57 -15.40 -10.29
CA SER A 102 21.43 -14.72 -9.00
C SER A 102 21.14 -13.24 -9.18
N TYR A 103 20.17 -12.75 -8.41
CA TYR A 103 19.77 -11.36 -8.34
C TYR A 103 19.89 -10.85 -6.91
N ARG A 104 20.35 -9.62 -6.74
CA ARG A 104 20.08 -8.81 -5.55
C ARG A 104 18.84 -7.97 -5.84
N ILE A 105 17.85 -8.06 -4.97
CA ILE A 105 16.60 -7.33 -5.10
C ILE A 105 16.49 -6.37 -3.92
N THR A 106 16.18 -5.12 -4.21
CA THR A 106 15.87 -4.09 -3.21
C THR A 106 14.47 -3.56 -3.47
N LEU A 107 13.57 -3.74 -2.50
CA LEU A 107 12.21 -3.23 -2.56
C LEU A 107 12.04 -2.05 -1.60
N ARG A 108 11.24 -1.08 -2.02
CA ARG A 108 10.73 -0.02 -1.15
C ARG A 108 9.21 -0.08 -1.12
N GLY A 109 8.66 0.32 0.01
CA GLY A 109 7.21 0.33 0.20
C GLY A 109 6.81 1.05 1.46
N VAL A 110 5.56 0.88 1.83
CA VAL A 110 4.92 1.49 2.99
C VAL A 110 4.06 0.46 3.68
N ILE A 111 4.12 0.42 5.01
CA ILE A 111 3.08 -0.23 5.84
C ILE A 111 2.12 0.85 6.28
N THR A 112 0.84 0.67 5.97
CA THR A 112 -0.24 1.58 6.37
C THR A 112 -1.07 0.91 7.44
N ASN A 113 -1.31 1.63 8.54
CA ASN A 113 -2.28 1.26 9.56
C ASN A 113 -3.39 2.33 9.55
N GLY A 114 -4.46 2.06 8.81
CA GLY A 114 -5.64 2.94 8.76
C GLY A 114 -6.61 2.72 9.90
N THR A 115 -6.21 2.02 10.97
CA THR A 115 -7.06 1.75 12.12
C THR A 115 -6.85 2.77 13.23
N THR A 116 -7.81 2.88 14.14
CA THR A 116 -7.75 3.76 15.31
C THR A 116 -6.82 3.26 16.41
N MET A 117 -6.16 2.10 16.26
CA MET A 117 -5.28 1.52 17.27
C MET A 117 -3.93 1.07 16.69
N PRO A 118 -2.86 1.09 17.50
CA PRO A 118 -1.54 0.66 17.06
C PRO A 118 -1.48 -0.86 16.82
N ILE A 119 -0.66 -1.25 15.86
CA ILE A 119 -0.40 -2.64 15.50
C ILE A 119 1.06 -3.01 15.72
N THR A 120 1.32 -4.31 15.92
CA THR A 120 2.64 -4.91 15.88
C THR A 120 2.82 -5.65 14.56
N VAL A 121 3.87 -5.31 13.82
CA VAL A 121 4.29 -6.00 12.60
C VAL A 121 4.98 -7.30 13.00
N ARG A 122 4.47 -8.42 12.51
CA ARG A 122 5.04 -9.76 12.73
C ARG A 122 5.96 -10.16 11.60
N ALA A 123 5.50 -9.98 10.36
CA ALA A 123 6.27 -10.24 9.16
C ALA A 123 5.70 -9.46 7.98
N VAL A 124 6.50 -9.33 6.93
CA VAL A 124 6.08 -8.99 5.58
C VAL A 124 6.52 -10.17 4.75
N ASP A 125 5.55 -10.98 4.34
CA ASP A 125 5.80 -12.16 3.54
C ASP A 125 5.90 -11.75 2.08
N LEU A 126 7.07 -12.00 1.50
CA LEU A 126 7.36 -11.68 0.12
C LEU A 126 7.46 -12.95 -0.71
N THR A 127 6.90 -12.87 -1.92
CA THR A 127 7.06 -13.91 -2.94
C THR A 127 7.59 -13.30 -4.23
N VAL A 128 8.45 -14.05 -4.91
CA VAL A 128 8.95 -13.75 -6.26
C VAL A 128 8.59 -14.92 -7.16
N GLY A 129 7.81 -14.69 -8.21
CA GLY A 129 7.30 -15.74 -9.09
C GLY A 129 6.50 -16.82 -8.34
N GLY A 130 5.74 -16.41 -7.31
CA GLY A 130 4.96 -17.30 -6.44
C GLY A 130 5.78 -18.09 -5.40
N THR A 131 7.11 -17.96 -5.40
CA THR A 131 7.97 -18.64 -4.42
C THR A 131 8.31 -17.70 -3.27
N ARG A 132 8.22 -18.18 -2.02
CA ARG A 132 8.60 -17.39 -0.85
C ARG A 132 10.06 -16.96 -0.92
N TRP A 133 10.29 -15.67 -0.78
CA TRP A 133 11.60 -15.07 -0.82
C TRP A 133 12.10 -14.76 0.59
N ARG A 134 13.30 -15.26 0.92
CA ARG A 134 13.95 -14.97 2.19
C ARG A 134 14.72 -13.66 2.06
N SER A 135 14.19 -12.62 2.69
CA SER A 135 14.74 -11.26 2.63
C SER A 135 14.94 -10.69 4.04
N ALA A 136 15.89 -9.77 4.18
CA ALA A 136 16.04 -8.93 5.35
C ALA A 136 15.14 -7.70 5.21
N MET A 137 14.29 -7.45 6.21
CA MET A 137 13.36 -6.33 6.22
C MET A 137 13.82 -5.28 7.24
N GLY A 138 13.97 -4.04 6.77
CA GLY A 138 14.00 -2.86 7.63
C GLY A 138 12.59 -2.29 7.75
N ALA A 139 11.89 -2.66 8.82
CA ALA A 139 10.59 -2.10 9.17
C ALA A 139 10.48 -1.89 10.69
N PRO A 140 9.70 -0.90 11.15
CA PRO A 140 9.40 -0.79 12.57
C PRO A 140 8.59 -2.00 13.04
N ARG A 141 8.82 -2.42 14.29
CA ARG A 141 8.02 -3.48 14.93
C ARG A 141 6.59 -3.02 15.25
N THR A 142 6.37 -1.72 15.32
CA THR A 142 5.09 -1.11 15.71
C THR A 142 4.74 -0.01 14.73
N VAL A 143 3.49 0.01 14.29
CA VAL A 143 2.93 1.09 13.47
C VAL A 143 1.77 1.70 14.27
N THR A 144 1.81 3.02 14.45
CA THR A 144 0.80 3.76 15.21
C THR A 144 -0.54 3.82 14.49
N ALA A 145 -1.60 4.15 15.21
CA ALA A 145 -2.93 4.35 14.63
C ALA A 145 -2.89 5.44 13.55
N ASP A 146 -3.67 5.26 12.48
CA ASP A 146 -3.83 6.19 11.36
C ASP A 146 -2.50 6.76 10.80
N THR A 147 -1.53 5.87 10.58
CA THR A 147 -0.22 6.28 10.06
C THR A 147 0.30 5.33 8.99
N SER A 148 1.27 5.83 8.23
CA SER A 148 2.01 5.09 7.21
C SER A 148 3.50 5.20 7.48
N VAL A 149 4.22 4.08 7.47
CA VAL A 149 5.66 4.05 7.73
C VAL A 149 6.39 3.38 6.56
N PRO A 150 7.46 4.00 6.02
CA PRO A 150 8.23 3.40 4.95
C PRO A 150 8.95 2.13 5.40
N ILE A 151 9.09 1.21 4.47
CA ILE A 151 9.88 -0.02 4.64
C ILE A 151 10.87 -0.17 3.49
N ARG A 152 11.97 -0.86 3.81
CA ARG A 152 12.95 -1.30 2.82
C ARG A 152 13.20 -2.78 3.01
N VAL A 153 13.21 -3.53 1.92
CA VAL A 153 13.45 -4.98 1.96
C VAL A 153 14.54 -5.34 0.98
N GLU A 154 15.51 -6.13 1.42
CA GLU A 154 16.64 -6.53 0.60
C GLU A 154 16.93 -8.01 0.74
N GLY A 155 17.43 -8.61 -0.33
CA GLY A 155 17.91 -9.99 -0.29
C GLY A 155 18.47 -10.47 -1.61
N ALA A 156 19.05 -11.66 -1.56
CA ALA A 156 19.42 -12.41 -2.74
C ALA A 156 18.25 -13.29 -3.20
N TYR A 157 18.06 -13.43 -4.51
CA TYR A 157 17.10 -14.31 -5.13
C TYR A 157 17.79 -15.07 -6.26
N LEU A 158 17.69 -16.40 -6.24
CA LEU A 158 18.17 -17.25 -7.32
C LEU A 158 17.00 -17.58 -8.25
N SER A 159 17.03 -17.03 -9.45
CA SER A 159 16.08 -17.36 -10.50
C SER A 159 16.54 -18.64 -11.21
N PRO A 160 15.77 -19.74 -11.15
CA PRO A 160 16.20 -21.01 -11.74
C PRO A 160 16.05 -21.04 -13.26
N ARG A 161 15.22 -20.15 -13.83
CA ARG A 161 14.89 -20.10 -15.25
C ARG A 161 14.45 -18.70 -15.65
N ARG A 162 14.32 -18.45 -16.95
CA ARG A 162 13.71 -17.22 -17.44
C ARG A 162 12.23 -17.14 -17.02
N GLY A 163 11.78 -16.00 -16.52
CA GLY A 163 10.39 -15.82 -16.07
C GLY A 163 10.06 -14.37 -15.70
N HIS A 164 8.79 -14.05 -15.52
CA HIS A 164 8.34 -12.72 -15.10
C HIS A 164 8.74 -12.40 -13.66
N ALA A 165 9.07 -11.13 -13.41
CA ALA A 165 9.32 -10.62 -12.07
C ALA A 165 8.02 -10.29 -11.35
N ASP A 166 7.28 -11.32 -10.96
CA ASP A 166 6.04 -11.18 -10.21
C ASP A 166 6.34 -11.07 -8.71
N LEU A 167 6.22 -9.87 -8.16
CA LEU A 167 6.41 -9.60 -6.74
C LEU A 167 5.06 -9.50 -6.03
N ARG A 168 4.92 -10.20 -4.90
CA ARG A 168 3.77 -10.01 -4.00
C ARG A 168 4.25 -9.83 -2.57
N ALA A 169 3.54 -8.99 -1.82
CA ALA A 169 3.77 -8.73 -0.41
C ALA A 169 2.47 -8.94 0.37
N ALA A 170 2.57 -9.59 1.53
CA ALA A 170 1.49 -9.71 2.49
C ALA A 170 1.99 -9.26 3.86
N LEU A 171 1.17 -8.50 4.58
CA LEU A 171 1.50 -8.04 5.94
C LEU A 171 0.92 -9.02 6.96
N ALA A 172 1.80 -9.65 7.74
CA ALA A 172 1.40 -10.35 8.95
C ALA A 172 1.52 -9.37 10.13
N TRP A 173 0.41 -9.10 10.81
CA TRP A 173 0.35 -8.16 11.91
C TRP A 173 -0.61 -8.65 13.00
N GLN A 174 -0.58 -7.98 14.15
CA GLN A 174 -1.55 -8.18 15.21
C GLN A 174 -1.77 -6.88 15.98
N TRP A 175 -2.85 -6.79 16.76
CA TRP A 175 -3.02 -5.70 17.71
C TRP A 175 -1.84 -5.62 18.68
N ARG A 176 -1.40 -4.39 18.96
CA ARG A 176 -0.38 -4.15 19.99
C ARG A 176 -0.92 -4.46 21.37
N ASP A 177 -2.17 -4.10 21.64
CA ASP A 177 -2.86 -4.43 22.89
C ASP A 177 -3.43 -5.86 22.80
N PRO A 178 -2.96 -6.80 23.65
CA PRO A 178 -3.46 -8.17 23.66
C PRO A 178 -4.92 -8.28 24.07
N ALA A 179 -5.50 -7.27 24.73
CA ALA A 179 -6.94 -7.24 25.03
C ALA A 179 -7.77 -7.26 23.74
N LEU A 180 -7.27 -6.66 22.66
CA LEU A 180 -8.00 -6.53 21.39
C LEU A 180 -7.97 -7.79 20.52
N ARG A 181 -7.37 -8.90 20.98
CA ARG A 181 -7.32 -10.15 20.20
C ARG A 181 -8.70 -10.67 19.78
N SER A 182 -9.73 -10.44 20.60
CA SER A 182 -11.12 -10.83 20.30
C SER A 182 -11.76 -9.98 19.20
N CYS A 183 -11.12 -8.89 18.76
CA CYS A 183 -11.55 -8.08 17.62
C CYS A 183 -10.99 -8.58 16.27
N GLY A 184 -10.34 -9.76 16.27
CA GLY A 184 -9.70 -10.34 15.09
C GLY A 184 -8.48 -9.56 14.60
N THR A 185 -7.80 -10.04 13.56
CA THR A 185 -6.71 -9.32 12.86
C THR A 185 -7.23 -8.41 11.76
N ALA A 186 -8.48 -7.95 11.86
CA ALA A 186 -9.04 -7.00 10.91
C ALA A 186 -9.83 -5.88 11.61
N GLY A 187 -10.20 -6.03 12.89
CA GLY A 187 -11.24 -5.18 13.49
C GLY A 187 -12.62 -5.37 12.86
N LEU A 188 -12.70 -6.18 11.80
CA LEU A 188 -13.89 -6.66 11.13
C LEU A 188 -14.21 -8.00 11.77
N ILE A 189 -15.40 -8.14 12.33
CA ILE A 189 -15.97 -9.45 12.56
C ILE A 189 -16.11 -10.07 11.16
N GLU A 190 -15.47 -11.22 10.94
CA GLU A 190 -15.79 -12.04 9.78
C GLU A 190 -17.24 -12.47 9.98
N ASP A 191 -18.17 -11.87 9.22
CA ASP A 191 -19.56 -12.32 9.19
C ASP A 191 -19.57 -13.70 8.51
N ASP A 192 -19.53 -14.77 9.31
CA ASP A 192 -19.83 -16.14 8.90
C ASP A 192 -21.34 -16.40 8.85
#